data_AF-A0A7Y4WWT9-F1
#
_entry.id   AF-A0A7Y4WWT9-F1
#
_cell.length_a   1.000
_cell.length_b   1.000
_cell.length_c   1.000
_cell.angle_alpha   90.00
_cell.angle_beta   90.00
_cell.angle_gamma   90.00
#
_symmetry.space_group_name_H-M   'P 1'
#
loop_
_entity.id
_entity.type
_entity.pdbx_description
1 polymer ?
#
loop_
_entity_poly.entity_id
_entity_poly.type
_entity_poly.pdbx_seq_one_letter_code
_entity_poly.pdbx_strand_id
1 'polypeptide(L)' 'MKTAISVSDDVFVLSEKLAKKLKTSRSAVFAMGIKKLSDELDKEAMIARINKVCEEVDTSVDPVLREYTYRKLRKAE' A
#
# COMPACT_ATOMS: atom_id res chain seq x y z
N MET A 1 -18.79 -12.78 13.37
CA MET A 1 -18.30 -13.71 14.41
C MET A 1 -17.18 -13.03 15.19
N LYS A 2 -16.99 -13.36 16.48
CA LYS A 2 -15.84 -12.88 17.28
C LYS A 2 -14.91 -14.07 17.54
N THR A 3 -13.62 -13.87 17.30
CA THR A 3 -12.60 -14.90 17.47
C THR A 3 -11.53 -14.38 18.41
N ALA A 4 -11.17 -15.16 19.43
CA ALA A 4 -10.05 -14.85 20.30
C ALA A 4 -8.75 -15.29 19.63
N ILE A 5 -7.73 -14.44 19.69
CA ILE A 5 -6.39 -14.73 19.16
C ILE A 5 -5.37 -14.48 20.27
N SER A 6 -4.28 -15.25 20.25
CA SER A 6 -3.12 -14.99 21.10
C SER A 6 -2.18 -14.02 20.38
N VAL A 7 -1.68 -13.02 21.10
CA VAL A 7 -0.69 -12.05 20.62
C VAL A 7 0.36 -11.84 21.72
N SER A 8 1.55 -11.37 21.35
CA SER A 8 2.54 -10.98 22.36
C SER A 8 2.06 -9.77 23.17
N ASP A 9 2.56 -9.64 24.39
CA ASP A 9 2.17 -8.54 25.28
C ASP A 9 2.50 -7.17 24.67
N ASP A 10 3.64 -7.05 23.99
CA ASP A 10 4.03 -5.81 23.29
C ASP A 10 2.99 -5.39 22.24
N VAL A 11 2.47 -6.35 21.46
CA VAL A 11 1.44 -6.09 20.44
C VAL A 11 0.13 -5.70 21.11
N PHE A 12 -0.23 -6.35 22.21
CA PHE A 12 -1.41 -6.00 23.00
C PHE A 12 -1.32 -4.56 23.53
N VAL A 13 -0.21 -4.19 24.18
CA VAL A 13 0.04 -2.85 24.72
C VAL A 13 0.03 -1.79 23.62
N LEU A 14 0.62 -2.08 22.46
CA LEU A 14 0.60 -1.19 21.31
C LEU A 14 -0.82 -0.99 20.78
N SER A 15 -1.62 -2.06 20.69
CA SER A 15 -3.01 -1.98 20.23
C SER A 15 -3.88 -1.11 21.15
N GLU A 16 -3.67 -1.20 22.47
CA GLU A 16 -4.36 -0.38 23.48
C GLU A 16 -4.02 1.11 23.33
N LYS A 17 -2.73 1.44 23.16
CA LYS A 17 -2.28 2.82 22.98
C LYS A 17 -2.87 3.43 21.71
N LEU A 18 -2.87 2.69 20.60
CA LEU A 18 -3.45 3.14 19.33
C LEU A 18 -4.97 3.30 19.42
N ALA A 19 -5.66 2.34 20.05
CA ALA A 19 -7.11 2.40 20.23
C ALA A 19 -7.52 3.67 21.00
N LYS A 20 -6.81 3.98 22.09
CA LYS A 20 -7.02 5.22 22.86
C LYS A 20 -6.75 6.47 22.04
N LYS A 21 -5.63 6.52 21.32
CA LYS A 21 -5.26 7.69 20.49
C LYS A 21 -6.28 7.95 19.38
N LEU A 22 -6.79 6.90 18.75
CA LEU A 22 -7.76 6.97 17.66
C LEU A 22 -9.22 7.00 18.13
N LYS A 23 -9.46 6.97 19.46
CA LYS A 23 -10.81 6.89 20.07
C LYS A 23 -11.67 5.77 19.47
N THR A 24 -11.07 4.60 19.26
CA THR A 24 -11.71 3.43 18.67
C THR A 24 -11.50 2.19 19.54
N SER A 25 -12.12 1.06 19.18
CA SER A 25 -11.92 -0.19 19.89
C SER A 25 -10.61 -0.88 19.50
N ARG A 26 -10.02 -1.67 20.41
CA ARG A 26 -8.87 -2.53 20.10
C ARG A 26 -9.11 -3.40 18.87
N SER A 27 -10.28 -4.03 18.77
CA SER A 27 -10.64 -4.87 17.62
C SER A 27 -10.64 -4.10 16.29
N ALA A 28 -10.99 -2.81 16.32
CA ALA A 28 -10.91 -1.96 15.13
C ALA A 28 -9.45 -1.68 14.74
N VAL A 29 -8.52 -1.54 15.71
CA VAL A 29 -7.08 -1.40 15.42
C VAL A 29 -6.55 -2.63 14.68
N PHE A 30 -6.89 -3.83 15.16
CA PHE A 30 -6.50 -5.07 14.46
C PHE A 30 -7.10 -5.15 13.06
N ALA A 31 -8.38 -4.81 12.89
CA ALA A 31 -9.03 -4.81 11.58
C ALA A 31 -8.38 -3.81 10.61
N MET A 32 -8.03 -2.60 11.08
CA MET A 32 -7.30 -1.61 10.28
C MET A 32 -5.92 -2.11 9.87
N GLY A 33 -5.19 -2.77 10.78
CA GLY A 33 -3.88 -3.35 10.50
C GLY A 33 -3.95 -4.41 9.40
N ILE A 34 -4.90 -5.35 9.50
CA ILE A 34 -5.11 -6.39 8.48
C ILE A 34 -5.48 -5.78 7.14
N LYS A 35 -6.40 -4.80 7.13
CA LYS A 35 -6.80 -4.14 5.90
C LYS A 35 -5.63 -3.43 5.23
N LYS A 36 -4.83 -2.69 6.00
CA LYS A 36 -3.65 -2.00 5.48
C LYS A 36 -2.62 -2.98 4.92
N LEU A 37 -2.36 -4.07 5.64
CA LEU A 37 -1.46 -5.13 5.17
C LEU A 37 -1.98 -5.78 3.88
N SER A 38 -3.28 -6.02 3.77
CA SER A 38 -3.90 -6.53 2.54
C SER A 38 -3.71 -5.55 1.38
N ASP A 39 -3.96 -4.26 1.61
CA ASP A 39 -3.77 -3.23 0.58
C ASP A 39 -2.30 -3.10 0.15
N GLU A 40 -1.34 -3.29 1.07
CA GLU A 40 0.10 -3.30 0.76
C GLU A 40 0.53 -4.53 -0.04
N LEU A 41 -0.13 -5.68 0.18
CA LEU A 41 0.18 -6.93 -0.51
C LEU A 41 -0.56 -7.09 -1.84
N ASP A 42 -1.68 -6.37 -2.02
CA ASP A 42 -2.48 -6.42 -3.24
C ASP A 42 -1.87 -5.54 -4.36
N LYS A 43 -0.79 -6.09 -4.95
CA LYS A 43 -0.10 -5.49 -6.10
C LYS A 43 -1.04 -5.28 -7.27
N GLU A 44 -2.01 -6.18 -7.49
CA GLU A 44 -2.93 -6.09 -8.62
C GLU A 44 -3.90 -4.93 -8.44
N ALA A 45 -4.48 -4.75 -7.24
CA ALA A 45 -5.31 -3.60 -6.95
C ALA A 45 -4.54 -2.27 -6.99
N MET A 46 -3.27 -2.28 -6.55
CA MET A 46 -2.39 -1.11 -6.69
C MET A 46 -2.18 -0.75 -8.17
N ILE A 47 -1.79 -1.74 -9.00
CA ILE A 47 -1.59 -1.53 -10.44
C ILE A 47 -2.88 -1.05 -11.11
N ALA A 48 -4.03 -1.65 -10.77
CA ALA A 48 -5.32 -1.24 -11.31
C ALA A 48 -5.66 0.22 -10.98
N ARG A 49 -5.38 0.67 -9.74
CA ARG A 49 -5.55 2.07 -9.34
C ARG A 49 -4.65 3.02 -10.12
N ILE A 50 -3.39 2.65 -10.33
CA ILE A 50 -2.44 3.44 -11.12
C ILE A 50 -2.90 3.53 -12.57
N ASN A 51 -3.23 2.39 -13.19
CA ASN A 51 -3.70 2.32 -14.57
C ASN A 51 -4.92 3.20 -14.80
N LYS A 52 -5.89 3.20 -13.87
CA LYS A 52 -7.08 4.06 -13.95
C LYS A 52 -6.71 5.54 -14.04
N VAL A 53 -5.75 6.00 -13.25
CA VAL A 53 -5.27 7.39 -13.33
C VAL A 53 -4.54 7.64 -14.65
N CYS A 54 -3.72 6.69 -15.09
CA CYS A 54 -3.00 6.76 -16.36
C CYS A 54 -3.92 6.79 -17.59
N GLU A 55 -5.14 6.27 -17.50
CA GLU A 55 -6.16 6.39 -18.56
C GLU A 55 -6.78 7.79 -18.62
N GLU A 56 -6.84 8.50 -17.49
CA GLU A 56 -7.45 9.83 -17.39
C GLU A 56 -6.49 10.98 -17.75
N VAL A 57 -5.18 10.72 -17.77
CA VAL A 57 -4.14 11.73 -18.03
C VAL A 57 -3.26 11.35 -19.21
N ASP A 58 -2.71 12.34 -19.92
CA ASP A 58 -1.70 12.07 -20.93
C ASP A 58 -0.42 11.55 -20.26
N THR A 59 -0.14 10.27 -20.48
CA THR A 59 1.04 9.56 -19.98
C THR A 59 2.11 9.40 -21.05
N SER A 60 1.96 10.06 -22.20
CA SER A 60 2.94 10.03 -23.29
C SER A 60 4.28 10.60 -22.81
N VAL A 61 5.34 9.83 -22.96
CA VAL A 61 6.70 10.31 -22.72
C VAL A 61 7.12 11.18 -23.89
N ASP A 62 7.69 12.34 -23.60
CA ASP A 62 8.29 13.21 -24.62
C ASP A 62 9.19 12.39 -25.57
N PRO A 63 8.98 12.48 -26.90
CA PRO A 63 9.68 11.63 -27.86
C PRO A 63 11.22 11.75 -27.79
N VAL A 64 11.75 12.92 -27.46
CA VAL A 64 13.20 13.16 -27.33
C VAL A 64 13.73 12.47 -26.08
N LEU A 65 13.02 12.60 -24.95
CA LEU A 65 13.36 11.91 -23.70
C LEU A 65 13.29 10.38 -23.86
N ARG A 66 12.27 9.88 -24.57
CA ARG A 66 12.10 8.45 -24.85
C ARG A 66 13.31 7.89 -25.62
N GLU A 67 13.69 8.55 -26.71
CA GLU A 67 14.83 8.13 -27.54
C GLU A 67 16.17 8.22 -26.79
N TYR A 68 16.38 9.30 -26.03
CA TYR A 68 17.57 9.45 -25.21
C TYR A 68 17.70 8.34 -24.16
N THR A 69 16.60 8.04 -23.45
CA THR A 69 16.57 7.01 -22.41
C THR A 69 16.81 5.62 -23.00
N TYR A 70 16.19 5.32 -24.15
CA TYR A 70 16.40 4.07 -24.88
C TYR A 70 17.87 3.86 -25.26
N ARG A 71 18.52 4.90 -25.82
CA ARG A 71 19.95 4.83 -26.18
C ARG A 71 20.87 4.68 -24.97
N LYS A 72 20.51 5.29 -23.84
CA LYS A 72 21.26 5.17 -22.57
C LYS A 72 21.16 3.76 -22.00
N LEU A 73 19.97 3.18 -21.95
CA LEU A 73 19.73 1.81 -21.44
C LEU A 73 20.50 0.77 -22.26
N ARG A 74 20.46 0.87 -23.59
CA ARG A 74 21.22 -0.01 -24.50
C ARG A 74 22.74 0.03 -24.35
N LYS A 75 23.30 1.05 -23.70
CA LYS A 75 24.74 1.16 -23.42
C LYS A 75 25.12 0.67 -22.02
N ALA A 76 24.13 0.45 -21.16
CA ALA A 76 24.30 -0.01 -19.78
C ALA A 76 24.14 -1.54 -19.65
N GLU A 77 23.52 -2.18 -20.64
CA GLU A 77 23.59 -3.64 -20.90
C GLU A 77 24.88 -4.00 -21.65
#